data_AF-A0A136LLI2-F1
#
_entry.id   AF-A0A136LLI2-F1
#
_cell.length_a   1.000
_cell.length_b   1.000
_cell.length_c   1.000
_cell.angle_alpha   90.00
_cell.angle_beta   90.00
_cell.angle_gamma   90.00
#
_symmetry.space_group_name_H-M   'P 1'
#
loop_
_entity.id
_entity.type
_entity.pdbx_description
1 polymer ?
#
loop_
_entity_poly.entity_id
_entity_poly.type
_entity_poly.pdbx_seq_one_letter_code
_entity_poly.pdbx_strand_id
1 'polypeptide(L)'
;MFKRIDQSSRFGRMLESLSSGLAKRRGLPIIIGIGLVIVAFIAQILNLLAPSSFWEWLWAISLHVGLITALIGIVVAEPLGR
;
A
#
# COMPACT_ATOMS: atom_id res chain seq x y z
N MET A 1 -24.32 -0.53 18.52
CA MET A 1 -24.57 -1.08 17.16
C MET A 1 -23.28 -1.52 16.42
N PHE A 2 -22.16 -1.81 17.12
CA PHE A 2 -20.87 -2.17 16.48
C PHE A 2 -20.48 -3.67 16.56
N LYS A 3 -21.40 -4.57 16.93
CA LYS A 3 -21.10 -6.01 17.09
C LYS A 3 -21.01 -6.82 15.77
N ARG A 4 -21.20 -6.21 14.60
CA ARG A 4 -21.25 -6.92 13.30
C ARG A 4 -19.94 -6.95 12.51
N ILE A 5 -18.92 -6.17 12.88
CA ILE A 5 -17.61 -6.22 12.21
C ILE A 5 -16.74 -7.37 12.78
N ASP A 6 -17.01 -7.75 14.02
CA ASP A 6 -16.27 -8.75 14.80
C ASP A 6 -16.45 -10.21 14.33
N GLN A 7 -17.47 -10.50 13.51
CA GLN A 7 -17.76 -11.86 13.02
C GLN A 7 -17.12 -12.22 11.68
N SER A 8 -16.39 -11.30 11.05
CA SER A 8 -15.67 -11.65 9.83
C SER A 8 -14.34 -12.32 10.17
N SER A 9 -14.42 -13.61 10.53
CA SER A 9 -13.24 -14.49 10.64
C SER A 9 -12.36 -14.46 9.38
N ARG A 10 -12.88 -13.96 8.26
CA ARG A 10 -12.14 -13.66 7.02
C ARG A 10 -11.29 -12.40 7.11
N PHE A 11 -11.77 -11.32 7.75
CA PHE A 11 -11.02 -10.08 7.89
C PHE A 11 -9.90 -10.21 8.93
N GLY A 12 -10.19 -10.90 10.05
CA GLY A 12 -9.16 -11.28 11.03
C GLY A 12 -8.07 -12.16 10.42
N ARG A 13 -8.45 -13.21 9.68
CA ARG A 13 -7.49 -14.07 8.97
C ARG A 13 -6.73 -13.34 7.84
N MET A 14 -7.36 -12.37 7.18
CA MET A 14 -6.69 -11.53 6.18
C MET A 14 -5.67 -10.61 6.83
N LEU A 15 -6.02 -9.98 7.95
CA LEU A 15 -5.10 -9.17 8.77
C LEU A 15 -3.96 -10.01 9.35
N GLU A 16 -4.22 -11.24 9.77
CA GLU A 16 -3.22 -12.17 10.32
C GLU A 16 -2.30 -12.73 9.22
N SER A 17 -2.82 -12.97 8.01
CA SER A 17 -2.04 -13.31 6.82
C SER A 17 -1.16 -12.13 6.37
N LEU A 18 -1.73 -10.92 6.32
CA LEU A 18 -0.99 -9.71 6.00
C LEU A 18 0.09 -9.45 7.04
N SER A 19 -0.22 -9.56 8.33
CA SER A 19 0.72 -9.33 9.44
C SER A 19 1.83 -10.39 9.50
N SER A 20 1.50 -11.67 9.28
CA SER A 20 2.51 -12.75 9.25
C SER A 20 3.39 -12.69 8.00
N GLY A 21 2.85 -12.25 6.85
CA GLY A 21 3.61 -11.96 5.63
C GLY A 21 4.53 -10.74 5.77
N LEU A 22 4.03 -9.67 6.39
CA LEU A 22 4.77 -8.45 6.74
C LEU A 22 5.92 -8.72 7.72
N ALA A 23 5.67 -9.54 8.75
CA ALA A 23 6.66 -9.88 9.76
C ALA A 23 7.82 -10.75 9.24
N LYS A 24 7.57 -11.62 8.25
CA LYS A 24 8.61 -12.50 7.66
C LYS A 24 9.49 -11.81 6.62
N ARG A 25 9.03 -10.70 6.02
CA ARG A 25 9.74 -9.96 4.98
C ARG A 25 9.66 -8.47 5.28
N ARG A 26 10.54 -7.98 6.16
CA ARG A 26 10.64 -6.56 6.55
C ARG A 26 10.64 -5.59 5.35
N GLY A 27 11.11 -6.01 4.17
CA GLY A 27 11.10 -5.20 2.94
C GLY A 27 9.83 -5.26 2.08
N LEU A 28 8.86 -6.14 2.38
CA LEU A 28 7.65 -6.30 1.57
C LEU A 28 6.81 -5.00 1.45
N PRO A 29 6.51 -4.25 2.52
CA PRO A 29 5.77 -3.00 2.41
C PRO A 29 6.54 -1.94 1.63
N ILE A 30 7.87 -1.93 1.73
CA ILE A 30 8.75 -1.07 0.91
C ILE A 30 8.57 -1.40 -0.57
N ILE A 31 8.65 -2.69 -0.95
CA ILE A 31 8.51 -3.14 -2.34
C ILE A 31 7.11 -2.82 -2.89
N ILE A 32 6.06 -3.07 -2.12
CA ILE A 32 4.68 -2.74 -2.51
C ILE A 32 4.53 -1.25 -2.73
N GLY A 33 5.06 -0.43 -1.82
CA GLY A 33 5.01 1.02 -1.92
C GLY A 33 5.75 1.54 -3.17
N ILE A 34 6.96 1.04 -3.44
CA ILE A 34 7.71 1.37 -4.66
C ILE A 34 6.93 0.96 -5.92
N GLY A 35 6.34 -0.24 -5.93
CA GLY A 35 5.52 -0.70 -7.05
C GLY A 35 4.33 0.22 -7.34
N LEU A 36 3.62 0.67 -6.29
CA LEU A 36 2.52 1.63 -6.41
C LEU A 36 2.98 2.98 -6.95
N VAL A 37 4.15 3.47 -6.53
CA VAL A 37 4.74 4.71 -7.07
C VAL A 37 5.06 4.58 -8.56
N ILE A 38 5.59 3.43 -8.99
CA ILE A 38 5.85 3.16 -10.42
C ILE A 38 4.53 3.16 -11.22
N VAL A 39 3.48 2.51 -10.71
CA VAL A 39 2.16 2.52 -11.35
C VAL A 39 1.61 3.96 -11.43
N ALA A 40 1.76 4.75 -10.37
CA ALA A 40 1.37 6.15 -10.37
C ALA A 40 2.10 6.96 -11.45
N PHE A 41 3.41 6.75 -11.59
CA PHE A 41 4.22 7.41 -12.61
C PHE A 41 3.76 7.06 -14.03
N ILE A 42 3.50 5.78 -14.30
CA ILE A 42 2.96 5.34 -15.60
C ILE A 42 1.60 5.98 -15.85
N ALA A 43 0.69 5.97 -14.87
CA ALA A 43 -0.62 6.60 -14.96
C ALA A 43 -0.51 8.11 -15.23
N GLN A 44 0.47 8.80 -14.64
CA GLN A 44 0.72 10.21 -14.89
C GLN A 44 1.22 10.48 -16.32
N ILE A 45 2.13 9.65 -16.85
CA ILE A 45 2.54 9.74 -18.27
C ILE A 45 1.35 9.54 -19.19
N LEU A 46 0.50 8.54 -18.92
CA LEU A 46 -0.71 8.31 -19.70
C LEU A 46 -1.68 9.49 -19.61
N ASN A 47 -1.80 10.14 -18.44
CA ASN A 47 -2.61 11.35 -18.29
C ASN A 47 -2.06 12.53 -19.11
N LEU A 48 -0.74 12.64 -19.27
CA LEU A 48 -0.13 13.69 -20.11
C LEU A 48 -0.41 13.46 -21.60
N LEU A 49 -0.45 12.20 -22.04
CA LEU A 49 -0.72 11.83 -23.43
C LEU A 49 -2.22 11.86 -23.76
N ALA A 50 -3.06 11.46 -22.81
CA ALA A 50 -4.51 11.39 -22.94
C ALA A 50 -5.16 11.84 -21.61
N PRO A 51 -5.37 13.16 -21.44
CA PRO A 51 -5.94 13.71 -20.22
C PRO A 51 -7.31 13.11 -19.93
N SER A 52 -7.45 12.48 -18.75
CA SER A 52 -8.73 11.97 -18.30
C SER A 52 -8.82 12.00 -16.78
N SER A 53 -10.01 12.28 -16.24
CA SER A 53 -10.25 12.26 -14.80
C SER A 53 -9.89 10.90 -14.19
N PHE A 54 -10.06 9.80 -14.94
CA PHE A 54 -9.68 8.48 -14.47
C PHE A 54 -8.18 8.36 -14.21
N TRP A 55 -7.34 8.76 -15.17
CA TRP A 55 -5.88 8.74 -15.00
C TRP A 55 -5.43 9.67 -13.89
N GLU A 56 -6.08 10.83 -13.75
CA GLU A 56 -5.84 11.80 -12.70
C GLU A 56 -6.03 11.21 -11.29
N TRP A 57 -7.17 10.55 -11.06
CA TRP A 57 -7.44 9.87 -9.79
C TRP A 57 -6.51 8.67 -9.56
N LEU A 58 -6.25 7.89 -10.62
CA LEU A 58 -5.43 6.68 -10.50
C LEU A 58 -3.98 7.02 -10.09
N TRP A 59 -3.36 8.03 -10.71
CA TRP A 59 -2.00 8.42 -10.33
C TRP A 59 -1.99 9.02 -8.92
N ALA A 60 -2.96 9.89 -8.59
CA ALA A 60 -3.00 10.56 -7.30
C ALA A 60 -3.14 9.54 -6.15
N ILE A 61 -4.11 8.63 -6.23
CA ILE A 61 -4.35 7.64 -5.18
C ILE A 61 -3.16 6.67 -5.07
N SER A 62 -2.69 6.14 -6.21
CA SER A 62 -1.58 5.18 -6.20
C SER A 62 -0.30 5.78 -5.62
N LEU A 63 -0.02 7.05 -5.92
CA LEU A 63 1.15 7.74 -5.40
C LEU A 63 1.10 7.87 -3.87
N HIS A 64 0.00 8.39 -3.32
CA HIS A 64 -0.11 8.64 -1.89
C HIS A 64 -0.17 7.32 -1.09
N VAL A 65 -0.92 6.33 -1.57
CA VAL A 65 -0.98 5.00 -0.94
C VAL A 65 0.39 4.32 -1.02
N GLY A 66 1.06 4.40 -2.17
CA GLY A 66 2.40 3.85 -2.37
C GLY A 66 3.43 4.48 -1.45
N LEU A 67 3.43 5.80 -1.35
CA LEU A 67 4.34 6.56 -0.50
C LEU A 67 4.13 6.21 0.97
N ILE A 68 2.89 6.22 1.46
CA ILE A 68 2.57 5.85 2.85
C ILE A 68 3.01 4.41 3.14
N THR A 69 2.73 3.48 2.23
CA THR A 69 3.10 2.06 2.40
C THR A 69 4.63 1.89 2.43
N ALA A 70 5.36 2.59 1.56
CA ALA A 70 6.82 2.56 1.53
C ALA A 70 7.41 3.14 2.82
N LEU A 71 6.91 4.27 3.28
CA LEU A 71 7.37 4.93 4.52
C LEU A 71 7.10 4.06 5.75
N ILE A 72 5.90 3.48 5.86
CA ILE A 72 5.60 2.50 6.93
C ILE A 72 6.57 1.33 6.83
N GLY A 73 6.85 0.86 5.63
CA GLY A 73 7.79 -0.23 5.42
C GLY A 73 9.21 0.11 5.87
N ILE A 74 9.68 1.33 5.64
CA ILE A 74 10.98 1.80 6.11
C ILE A 74 11.01 1.83 7.64
N VAL A 75 9.99 2.42 8.27
CA VAL A 75 9.89 2.51 9.74
C VAL A 75 9.86 1.12 10.39
N VAL A 76 9.20 0.16 9.78
CA VAL A 76 9.14 -1.23 10.27
C VAL A 76 10.42 -2.02 9.97
N ALA A 77 11.11 -1.72 8.87
CA ALA A 77 12.33 -2.39 8.48
C ALA A 77 13.53 -1.94 9.32
N GLU A 78 13.55 -0.67 9.72
CA GLU A 78 14.57 -0.10 10.58
C GLU A 78 14.50 -0.77 11.97
N PRO A 79 15.55 -1.51 12.38
CA PRO A 79 15.55 -2.10 13.72
C PRO A 79 15.57 -0.96 14.75
N LEU A 80 14.63 -0.99 15.70
CA LEU A 80 14.49 -0.08 16.85
C LEU A 80 15.70 -0.04 17.82
N GLY A 81 16.89 -0.39 17.37
CA GLY A 81 18.10 -0.39 18.19
C GLY A 81 19.02 -1.53 17.81
N ARG A 82 20.16 -1.17 17.23
CA ARG A 82 21.43 -1.51 17.85
C ARG A 82 22.03 -0.21 18.36
#